data_AF-M5FZG2-F1
#
_entry.id   AF-M5FZG2-F1
#
_cell.length_a   1.000
_cell.length_b   1.000
_cell.length_c   1.000
_cell.angle_alpha   90.00
_cell.angle_beta   90.00
_cell.angle_gamma   90.00
#
_symmetry.space_group_name_H-M   'P 1'
#
loop_
_entity.id
_entity.type
_entity.pdbx_description
1 polymer ?
#
loop_
_entity_poly.entity_id
_entity_poly.type
_entity_poly.pdbx_seq_one_letter_code
_entity_poly.pdbx_strand_id
1 'polypeptide(L)'
;MSVHRMTQLEALASLDKCGDDIPKAVDIISKYTEAKFRRGKNDILYVNHKLEILEKRNSDNYNLYEAFRLARERAFLPPSYVLPAWSTLPPGHPPDWWHPMQSLQASGSPPFILLIWPHLAHMEHWVNLKGRWQV
;
A
#
# COMPACT_ATOMS: atom_id res chain seq x y z
N MET A 1 -15.82 28.31 -8.74
CA MET A 1 -14.53 27.77 -8.27
C MET A 1 -14.06 26.74 -9.29
N SER A 2 -12.99 27.04 -10.03
CA SER A 2 -12.50 26.19 -11.12
C SER A 2 -11.92 24.91 -10.54
N VAL A 3 -12.56 23.78 -10.83
CA VAL A 3 -12.23 22.48 -10.26
C VAL A 3 -10.98 21.98 -11.00
N HIS A 4 -9.79 22.23 -10.45
CA HIS A 4 -8.52 21.91 -11.12
C HIS A 4 -8.48 20.42 -11.45
N ARG A 5 -8.60 20.11 -12.75
CA ARG A 5 -8.49 18.76 -13.29
C ARG A 5 -7.02 18.38 -13.30
N MET A 6 -6.54 17.66 -12.29
CA MET A 6 -5.15 17.19 -12.30
C MET A 6 -5.00 16.01 -13.26
N THR A 7 -4.30 16.26 -14.36
CA THR A 7 -3.92 15.27 -15.36
C THR A 7 -2.72 14.45 -14.88
N GLN A 8 -2.47 13.32 -15.53
CA GLN A 8 -1.29 12.50 -15.24
C GLN A 8 0.01 13.26 -15.53
N LEU A 9 0.01 14.08 -16.58
CA LEU A 9 1.17 14.85 -17.02
C LEU A 9 1.52 15.96 -16.02
N GLU A 10 0.51 16.67 -15.51
CA GLU A 10 0.70 17.67 -14.44
C GLU A 10 1.17 17.04 -13.13
N ALA A 11 0.65 15.85 -12.78
CA ALA A 11 1.11 15.12 -11.60
C ALA A 11 2.59 14.72 -11.74
N LEU A 12 2.99 14.14 -12.87
CA LEU A 12 4.40 13.81 -13.13
C LEU A 12 5.30 15.04 -13.03
N ALA A 13 4.95 16.11 -13.74
CA ALA A 13 5.75 17.34 -13.73
C ALA A 13 5.84 17.99 -12.33
N SER A 14 4.86 17.76 -11.46
CA SER A 14 4.88 18.24 -10.07
C SER A 14 5.73 17.34 -9.17
N LEU A 15 5.69 16.02 -9.40
CA LEU A 15 6.52 15.05 -8.70
C LEU A 15 8.00 15.22 -9.04
N ASP A 16 8.33 15.45 -10.32
CA ASP A 16 9.70 15.72 -10.76
C ASP A 16 10.30 16.96 -10.07
N LYS A 17 9.46 17.97 -9.79
CA LYS A 17 9.85 19.20 -9.07
C LYS A 17 9.84 19.05 -7.55
N CYS A 18 9.35 17.93 -7.03
CA CYS A 18 9.21 17.69 -5.61
C CYS A 18 10.54 17.27 -4.97
N GLY A 19 11.43 16.66 -5.75
CA GLY A 19 12.67 16.07 -5.23
C GLY A 19 12.36 14.98 -4.21
N ASP A 20 12.99 15.07 -3.04
CA ASP A 20 12.86 14.10 -1.94
C ASP A 20 11.85 14.52 -0.84
N ASP A 21 11.05 15.56 -1.08
CA ASP A 21 10.03 16.01 -0.12
C ASP A 21 8.80 15.08 -0.14
N ILE A 22 8.84 14.05 0.72
CA ILE A 22 7.78 13.04 0.86
C ILE A 22 6.42 13.68 1.20
N PRO A 23 6.26 14.56 2.22
CA PRO A 23 4.97 15.19 2.52
C PRO A 23 4.34 15.88 1.30
N LYS A 24 5.13 16.62 0.53
CA LYS A 24 4.67 17.31 -0.67
C LYS A 24 4.31 16.35 -1.80
N ALA A 25 5.09 15.27 -1.98
CA ALA A 25 4.77 14.22 -2.95
C ALA A 25 3.45 13.51 -2.60
N VAL A 26 3.21 13.21 -1.32
CA VAL A 26 1.94 12.63 -0.84
C VAL A 26 0.77 13.55 -1.15
N ASP A 27 0.90 14.86 -0.94
CA ASP A 27 -0.16 15.84 -1.25
C ASP A 27 -0.48 15.87 -2.76
N ILE A 28 0.55 15.89 -3.61
CA ILE A 28 0.39 15.82 -5.07
C ILE A 28 -0.34 14.54 -5.50
N ILE A 29 0.08 13.38 -4.98
CA ILE A 29 -0.54 12.09 -5.30
C ILE A 29 -1.98 12.05 -4.79
N SER A 30 -2.25 12.56 -3.59
CA SER A 30 -3.59 12.61 -3.00
C SER A 30 -4.54 13.46 -3.86
N LYS A 31 -4.10 14.64 -4.31
CA LYS A 31 -4.88 15.50 -5.22
C LYS A 31 -5.16 14.82 -6.56
N TYR A 32 -4.18 14.10 -7.11
CA TYR A 32 -4.38 13.30 -8.31
C TYR A 32 -5.40 12.18 -8.10
N THR A 33 -5.31 11.47 -6.97
CA THR A 33 -6.24 10.40 -6.55
C THR A 33 -7.67 10.90 -6.44
N GLU A 34 -7.90 12.00 -5.73
CA GLU A 34 -9.22 12.63 -5.62
C GLU A 34 -9.78 13.06 -6.99
N ALA A 35 -8.92 13.59 -7.86
CA ALA A 35 -9.31 13.96 -9.22
C ALA A 35 -9.75 12.72 -10.03
N LYS A 36 -9.16 11.53 -9.79
CA LYS A 36 -9.59 10.28 -10.42
C LYS A 36 -10.85 9.72 -9.80
N PHE A 37 -11.03 9.77 -8.48
CA PHE A 37 -12.29 9.36 -7.84
C PHE A 37 -13.48 10.13 -8.41
N ARG A 38 -13.35 11.45 -8.54
CA ARG A 38 -14.38 12.31 -9.15
C ARG A 38 -14.71 11.92 -10.59
N ARG A 39 -13.74 11.42 -11.37
CA ARG A 39 -13.95 11.00 -12.77
C ARG A 39 -14.50 9.58 -12.89
N GLY A 40 -13.98 8.67 -12.06
CA GLY A 40 -14.37 7.26 -12.03
C GLY A 40 -15.67 7.00 -11.27
N LYS A 41 -16.39 8.04 -10.82
CA LYS A 41 -17.60 7.89 -10.00
C LYS A 41 -17.36 7.01 -8.76
N ASN A 42 -16.23 7.20 -8.10
CA ASN A 42 -15.79 6.42 -6.95
C ASN A 42 -15.40 4.95 -7.22
N ASP A 43 -15.17 4.58 -8.48
CA ASP A 43 -14.62 3.25 -8.82
C ASP A 43 -13.15 3.12 -8.34
N ILE A 44 -12.96 2.31 -7.30
CA ILE A 44 -11.67 2.01 -6.68
C ILE A 44 -10.71 1.35 -7.67
N LEU A 45 -11.18 0.45 -8.53
CA LEU A 45 -10.32 -0.25 -9.49
C LEU A 45 -9.81 0.70 -10.56
N TYR A 46 -10.67 1.60 -11.04
CA TYR A 46 -10.27 2.66 -11.97
C TYR A 46 -9.19 3.57 -11.38
N VAL A 47 -9.39 4.03 -10.14
CA VAL A 47 -8.44 4.93 -9.46
C VAL A 47 -7.12 4.21 -9.19
N ASN A 48 -7.19 2.97 -8.70
CA ASN A 48 -6.03 2.15 -8.42
C ASN A 48 -5.15 1.97 -9.68
N HIS A 49 -5.76 1.59 -10.80
CA HIS A 49 -5.06 1.43 -12.07
C HIS A 49 -4.42 2.75 -12.56
N LYS A 50 -5.06 3.90 -12.33
CA LYS A 50 -4.47 5.22 -12.69
C LYS A 50 -3.30 5.63 -11.80
N LEU A 51 -3.28 5.17 -10.55
CA LEU A 51 -2.15 5.34 -9.64
C LEU A 51 -0.99 4.41 -10.01
N GLU A 52 -1.27 3.14 -10.32
CA GLU A 52 -0.24 2.18 -10.75
C GLU A 52 0.51 2.65 -11.99
N ILE A 53 -0.19 3.24 -12.97
CA ILE A 53 0.46 3.84 -14.15
C ILE A 53 1.39 4.99 -13.77
N LEU A 54 1.00 5.81 -12.78
CA LEU A 54 1.80 6.95 -12.32
C LEU A 54 3.01 6.46 -11.52
N GLU A 55 2.81 5.47 -10.65
CA GLU A 55 3.81 4.83 -9.81
C GLU A 55 4.86 4.08 -10.64
N LYS A 56 4.46 3.35 -11.68
CA LYS A 56 5.37 2.66 -12.60
C LYS A 56 6.34 3.58 -13.31
N ARG A 57 5.98 4.85 -13.54
CA ARG A 57 6.89 5.86 -14.14
C ARG A 57 7.90 6.42 -13.15
N ASN A 58 7.70 6.17 -11.86
CA ASN A 58 8.51 6.66 -10.75
C ASN A 58 9.07 5.49 -9.92
N SER A 59 9.10 4.27 -10.48
CA SER A 59 9.47 3.03 -9.78
C SER A 59 10.89 3.01 -9.22
N ASP A 60 11.74 3.89 -9.73
CA ASP A 60 13.16 3.96 -9.42
C ASP A 60 13.43 4.88 -8.23
N ASN A 61 12.43 5.65 -7.79
CA ASN A 61 12.53 6.59 -6.67
C ASN A 61 11.86 6.00 -5.42
N TYR A 62 12.67 5.62 -4.43
CA TYR A 62 12.20 5.06 -3.16
C TYR A 62 11.31 6.03 -2.36
N ASN A 63 11.65 7.32 -2.34
CA ASN A 63 10.87 8.33 -1.62
C ASN A 63 9.47 8.49 -2.23
N LEU A 64 9.37 8.41 -3.56
CA LEU A 64 8.09 8.42 -4.25
C LEU A 64 7.30 7.13 -4.00
N TYR A 65 7.94 5.97 -3.92
CA TYR A 65 7.28 4.72 -3.52
C TYR A 65 6.60 4.85 -2.14
N GLU A 66 7.31 5.37 -1.13
CA GLU A 66 6.72 5.63 0.18
C GLU A 66 5.58 6.66 0.11
N ALA A 67 5.73 7.70 -0.71
CA ALA A 67 4.66 8.68 -0.92
C ALA A 67 3.40 8.05 -1.56
N PHE A 68 3.56 7.13 -2.52
CA PHE A 68 2.46 6.36 -3.10
C PHE A 68 1.78 5.47 -2.07
N ARG A 69 2.55 4.76 -1.24
CA ARG A 69 2.03 3.92 -0.16
C ARG A 69 1.16 4.73 0.81
N LEU A 70 1.69 5.86 1.30
CA LEU A 70 0.97 6.74 2.23
C LEU A 70 -0.29 7.36 1.60
N ALA A 71 -0.22 7.77 0.33
CA ALA A 71 -1.38 8.34 -0.36
C ALA A 71 -2.49 7.29 -0.57
N ARG A 72 -2.13 6.03 -0.83
CA ARG A 72 -3.08 4.90 -0.93
C ARG A 72 -3.77 4.62 0.40
N GLU A 73 -3.02 4.60 1.49
CA GLU A 73 -3.56 4.42 2.85
C GLU A 73 -4.57 5.53 3.19
N ARG A 74 -4.24 6.80 2.92
CA ARG A 74 -5.15 7.94 3.12
C ARG A 74 -6.43 7.83 2.30
N ALA A 75 -6.33 7.23 1.11
CA ALA A 75 -7.43 7.06 0.17
C ALA A 75 -8.20 5.74 0.34
N PHE A 76 -7.84 4.90 1.33
CA PHE A 76 -8.39 3.55 1.52
C PHE A 76 -8.31 2.68 0.26
N LEU A 77 -7.23 2.83 -0.50
CA LEU A 77 -6.99 2.07 -1.73
C LEU A 77 -6.22 0.77 -1.44
N PRO A 78 -6.41 -0.27 -2.27
CA PRO A 78 -5.60 -1.48 -2.16
C PRO A 78 -4.11 -1.20 -2.40
N PRO A 79 -3.23 -2.10 -1.92
CA PRO A 79 -1.79 -2.00 -2.16
C PRO A 79 -1.47 -2.05 -3.65
N SER A 80 -0.33 -1.46 -4.00
CA SER A 80 0.19 -1.48 -5.37
C SER A 80 0.75 -2.86 -5.72
N TYR A 81 0.53 -3.28 -6.97
CA TYR A 81 1.24 -4.42 -7.57
C TYR A 81 2.48 -4.00 -8.37
N VAL A 82 2.80 -2.70 -8.40
CA VAL A 82 4.02 -2.20 -9.04
C VAL A 82 5.20 -2.59 -8.17
N LEU A 83 5.99 -3.55 -8.64
CA LEU A 83 7.25 -3.91 -8.03
C LEU A 83 8.25 -2.76 -8.26
N PRO A 84 8.83 -2.17 -7.20
CA PRO A 84 9.86 -1.16 -7.37
C PRO A 84 11.10 -1.77 -8.02
N ALA A 85 11.84 -0.99 -8.83
CA ALA A 85 12.96 -1.52 -9.61
C ALA A 85 14.07 -2.14 -8.73
N TRP A 86 14.22 -1.66 -7.50
CA TRP A 86 15.15 -2.20 -6.50
C TRP A 86 14.70 -3.54 -5.88
N SER A 87 13.44 -3.95 -6.05
CA SER A 87 12.94 -5.28 -5.64
C SER A 87 13.26 -6.38 -6.66
N THR A 88 13.61 -6.00 -7.88
CA THR A 88 14.04 -6.91 -8.96
C THR A 88 15.55 -7.03 -9.11
N LEU A 89 16.32 -6.32 -8.28
CA LEU A 89 17.76 -6.56 -8.22
C LEU A 89 17.99 -7.99 -7.70
N PRO A 90 18.90 -8.77 -8.31
CA PRO A 90 19.37 -10.01 -7.67
C PRO A 90 19.86 -9.66 -6.25
N PRO A 91 19.90 -10.62 -5.30
CA PRO A 91 20.43 -10.37 -3.95
C PRO A 91 21.93 -10.06 -4.04
N GLY A 92 22.26 -8.86 -4.50
CA GLY A 92 23.52 -8.19 -4.31
C GLY A 92 23.57 -7.82 -2.84
N HIS A 93 24.76 -7.98 -2.27
CA HIS A 93 25.08 -7.78 -0.87
C HIS A 93 24.17 -6.72 -0.24
N PRO A 94 23.35 -7.06 0.78
CA PRO A 94 22.56 -6.06 1.45
C PRO A 94 23.50 -4.95 1.90
N PRO A 95 23.14 -3.66 1.73
CA PRO A 95 23.96 -2.57 2.21
C PRO A 95 24.32 -2.79 3.68
N ASP A 96 25.47 -2.29 4.15
CA ASP A 96 25.91 -2.50 5.54
C ASP A 96 24.90 -1.98 6.60
N TRP A 97 23.94 -1.15 6.18
CA TRP A 97 22.83 -0.64 6.99
C TRP A 97 21.55 -1.51 6.93
N TRP A 98 21.49 -2.50 6.05
CA TRP A 98 20.39 -3.47 5.94
C TRP A 98 20.69 -4.70 6.79
N HIS A 99 20.36 -4.63 8.07
CA HIS A 99 20.31 -5.81 8.92
C HIS A 99 18.94 -6.48 8.74
N PRO A 100 18.84 -7.75 8.30
CA PRO A 100 17.58 -8.47 8.40
C PRO A 100 17.15 -8.45 9.87
N MET A 101 15.86 -8.17 10.10
CA MET A 101 15.16 -8.23 11.41
C MET A 101 15.25 -9.61 12.11
N GLN A 102 16.08 -10.52 11.61
CA GLN A 102 16.34 -11.84 12.18
C GLN A 102 17.43 -11.83 13.27
N SER A 103 18.08 -10.69 13.54
CA SER A 103 19.07 -10.58 14.63
C SER A 103 18.48 -10.30 16.01
N LEU A 104 17.18 -10.53 16.20
CA LEU A 104 16.50 -10.42 17.50
C LEU A 104 15.93 -11.78 17.94
N GLN A 105 16.68 -12.86 17.72
CA GLN A 105 16.36 -14.16 18.32
C GLN A 105 17.60 -15.06 18.48
N ALA A 106 18.58 -14.61 19.27
CA ALA A 106 19.40 -15.52 20.07
C ALA A 106 18.95 -15.36 21.52
N SER A 107 17.94 -16.17 21.85
CA SER A 107 17.28 -16.26 23.14
C SER A 107 18.26 -16.60 24.27
N GLY A 108 18.17 -15.82 25.35
CA GLY A 108 18.37 -16.30 26.72
C GLY A 108 17.10 -16.11 27.57
N SER A 109 15.94 -15.89 26.97
CA SER A 109 14.68 -15.63 27.68
C SER A 109 13.51 -16.35 26.99
N PRO A 110 12.63 -17.01 27.76
CA PRO A 110 11.57 -17.85 27.19
C PRO A 110 10.53 -17.01 26.42
N PRO A 111 9.86 -17.61 25.43
CA PRO A 111 8.95 -16.91 24.54
C PRO A 111 7.73 -16.39 25.30
N PHE A 112 7.43 -15.10 25.19
CA PHE A 112 6.12 -14.58 25.56
C PHE A 112 5.10 -15.14 24.55
N ILE A 113 4.32 -16.10 25.03
CA ILE A 113 3.09 -16.56 24.38
C ILE A 113 2.16 -15.34 24.33
N LEU A 114 1.90 -14.79 23.14
CA LEU A 114 0.71 -13.98 22.91
C LEU A 114 -0.49 -14.92 22.98
N LEU A 115 -1.07 -14.97 24.18
CA LEU A 115 -2.37 -15.57 24.48
C LEU A 115 -3.41 -14.96 23.53
N ILE A 116 -3.82 -15.72 22.53
CA ILE A 116 -5.08 -15.47 21.82
C ILE A 116 -6.13 -16.33 22.52
N TRP A 117 -6.99 -15.72 23.34
CA TRP A 117 -8.30 -16.27 23.74
C TRP A 117 -9.09 -15.21 24.53
N PRO A 118 -10.44 -15.25 24.62
CA PRO A 118 -11.48 -15.26 23.58
C PRO A 118 -12.58 -14.18 23.86
N HIS A 119 -13.67 -14.22 23.07
CA HIS A 119 -15.00 -13.62 23.35
C HIS A 119 -15.12 -12.09 23.16
N LEU A 120 -16.17 -11.51 22.56
CA LEU A 120 -17.54 -11.96 22.28
C LEU A 120 -18.23 -10.94 21.34
N ALA A 121 -18.84 -11.39 20.24
CA ALA A 121 -20.08 -10.83 19.63
C ALA A 121 -20.41 -11.66 18.38
N HIS A 122 -21.09 -12.79 18.51
CA HIS A 122 -22.57 -12.88 18.50
C HIS A 122 -23.13 -12.73 17.08
N MET A 123 -23.35 -13.86 16.42
CA MET A 123 -24.41 -14.08 15.43
C MET A 123 -24.72 -15.58 15.44
N GLU A 124 -25.56 -15.98 16.39
CA GLU A 124 -26.32 -17.20 16.26
C GLU A 124 -27.36 -17.00 15.15
N HIS A 125 -27.28 -17.80 14.09
CA HIS A 125 -28.49 -18.28 13.43
C HIS A 125 -28.27 -19.68 12.85
N TRP A 126 -28.84 -20.62 13.59
CA TRP A 126 -29.32 -21.92 13.19
C TRP A 126 -29.69 -22.08 11.72
N VAL A 127 -29.07 -23.03 11.01
CA VAL A 127 -29.80 -24.06 10.26
C VAL A 127 -29.06 -25.39 10.39
N ASN A 128 -29.69 -26.29 11.13
CA ASN A 128 -29.38 -27.69 11.27
C ASN A 128 -30.05 -28.44 10.11
N LEU A 129 -29.29 -29.10 9.24
CA LEU A 129 -29.80 -30.14 8.35
C LEU A 129 -28.70 -31.21 8.12
N LYS A 130 -28.67 -32.17 9.04
CA LYS A 130 -28.40 -33.61 8.86
C LYS A 130 -27.57 -34.03 7.62
N GLY A 131 -26.43 -34.69 7.87
CA GLY A 131 -25.88 -35.62 6.88
C GLY A 131 -24.46 -36.11 7.15
N ARG A 132 -24.34 -37.14 7.98
CA ARG A 132 -23.16 -38.01 8.17
C ARG A 132 -22.39 -38.29 6.88
N TRP A 133 -21.06 -38.29 6.95
CA TRP A 133 -20.24 -39.26 6.20
C TRP A 133 -19.04 -39.70 7.07
N GLN A 134 -19.21 -40.85 7.73
CA GLN A 134 -18.14 -41.83 7.88
C GLN A 134 -18.22 -42.69 6.61
N VAL A 135 -17.12 -42.81 5.84
CA VAL A 135 -16.31 -44.02 5.64
C VAL A 135 -14.93 -43.57 5.19
#